data_AF-A0A3C1G0L7-F1
#
_entry.id   AF-A0A3C1G0L7-F1
#
_cell.length_a   1.000
_cell.length_b   1.000
_cell.length_c   1.000
_cell.angle_alpha   90.00
_cell.angle_beta   90.00
_cell.angle_gamma   90.00
#
_symmetry.space_group_name_H-M   'P 1'
#
loop_
_entity.id
_entity.type
_entity.pdbx_description
1 polymer ?
#
loop_
_entity_poly.entity_id
_entity_poly.type
_entity_poly.pdbx_seq_one_letter_code
_entity_poly.pdbx_strand_id
1 'polypeptide(L)'
;MRQKTLVITAVCIVLLCTACSSEIDREKFAKVKNSAQAVEISIAAGVSYQTFGELLQKLSAEIANLKETVKSEEEKELLRDFSDLLTMYLDGFLLWKYKIEFASYRFVPKKRIYVGQDVEPIVVKYRFSTESHIFGPTQQIWRSISEDSIQIIWSNAHSQLEKINTLLKG
;
A
#
# COMPACT_ATOMS: atom_id res chain seq x y z
N MET A 1 7.30 50.41 -46.86
CA MET A 1 6.46 50.87 -45.72
C MET A 1 5.00 50.81 -46.19
N ARG A 2 4.01 50.11 -45.64
CA ARG A 2 3.72 49.33 -44.41
C ARG A 2 2.71 48.25 -44.87
N GLN A 3 2.98 46.95 -44.79
CA GLN A 3 2.64 46.05 -43.68
C GLN A 3 1.25 46.29 -43.06
N LYS A 4 0.28 45.43 -43.39
CA LYS A 4 -0.78 44.99 -42.47
C LYS A 4 -1.04 43.50 -42.67
N THR A 5 -0.42 42.73 -41.78
CA THR A 5 -0.56 41.29 -41.57
C THR A 5 -1.93 40.99 -40.95
N LEU A 6 -2.66 40.02 -41.48
CA LEU A 6 -3.81 39.35 -40.86
C LEU A 6 -3.68 37.87 -41.29
N VAL A 7 -2.81 37.10 -40.65
CA VAL A 7 -3.15 36.16 -39.56
C VAL A 7 -4.56 35.60 -39.70
N ILE A 8 -4.70 34.49 -40.42
CA ILE A 8 -5.79 33.53 -40.22
C ILE A 8 -5.14 32.15 -40.05
N THR A 9 -4.72 31.91 -38.82
CA THR A 9 -4.40 30.60 -38.28
C THR A 9 -5.71 29.97 -37.85
N ALA A 10 -6.15 28.91 -38.51
CA ALA A 10 -7.18 28.02 -37.98
C ALA A 10 -7.12 26.66 -38.68
N VAL A 11 -5.96 26.01 -38.60
CA VAL A 11 -5.86 24.57 -38.81
C VAL A 11 -6.57 23.93 -37.60
N CYS A 12 -7.86 23.67 -37.75
CA CYS A 12 -8.63 22.82 -36.85
C CYS A 12 -8.13 21.39 -37.01
N ILE A 13 -6.98 21.07 -36.40
CA ILE A 13 -6.65 19.70 -36.03
C ILE A 13 -7.69 19.31 -34.99
N VAL A 14 -8.78 18.73 -35.50
CA VAL A 14 -9.66 17.85 -34.76
C VAL A 14 -8.79 16.65 -34.36
N LEU A 15 -8.03 16.83 -33.28
CA LEU A 15 -7.55 15.75 -32.45
C LEU A 15 -8.80 15.12 -31.86
N LEU A 16 -9.36 14.19 -32.63
CA LEU A 16 -10.15 13.08 -32.12
C LEU A 16 -9.24 12.36 -31.13
N CYS A 17 -9.17 12.88 -29.91
CA CYS A 17 -8.94 12.07 -28.72
C CYS A 17 -10.17 11.18 -28.61
N THR A 18 -10.24 10.15 -29.45
CA THR A 18 -10.96 8.94 -29.09
C THR A 18 -10.23 8.44 -27.85
N ALA A 19 -10.69 8.91 -26.69
CA ALA A 19 -10.57 8.14 -25.47
C ALA A 19 -11.34 6.85 -25.76
N CYS A 20 -10.68 5.91 -26.42
CA CYS A 20 -11.00 4.52 -26.27
C CYS A 20 -10.82 4.29 -24.77
N SER A 21 -11.90 4.42 -23.99
CA SER A 21 -11.91 3.90 -22.64
C SER A 21 -11.60 2.43 -22.79
N SER A 22 -10.34 2.05 -22.56
CA SER A 22 -9.99 0.65 -22.59
C SER A 22 -10.71 0.05 -21.38
N GLU A 23 -11.77 -0.70 -21.67
CA GLU A 23 -12.56 -1.31 -20.62
C GLU A 23 -11.65 -2.31 -19.88
N ILE A 24 -11.52 -2.15 -18.57
CA ILE A 24 -10.69 -3.04 -17.75
C ILE A 24 -11.28 -4.44 -17.84
N ASP A 25 -10.47 -5.41 -18.25
CA ASP A 25 -10.84 -6.83 -18.22
C ASP A 25 -10.93 -7.30 -16.76
N ARG A 26 -12.12 -7.21 -16.18
CA ARG A 26 -12.35 -7.50 -14.75
C ARG A 26 -12.05 -8.96 -14.38
N GLU A 27 -12.23 -9.88 -15.32
CA GLU A 27 -11.97 -11.30 -15.09
C GLU A 27 -10.48 -11.55 -14.87
N LYS A 28 -9.62 -10.82 -15.60
CA LYS A 28 -8.16 -10.83 -15.42
C LYS A 28 -7.73 -10.50 -13.98
N PHE A 29 -8.45 -9.60 -13.30
CA PHE A 29 -8.13 -9.16 -11.94
C PHE A 29 -8.81 -10.00 -10.83
N ALA A 30 -9.65 -10.97 -11.18
CA ALA A 30 -10.45 -11.71 -10.19
C ALA A 30 -9.58 -12.45 -9.15
N LYS A 31 -8.47 -13.07 -9.58
CA LYS A 31 -7.58 -13.81 -8.67
C LYS A 31 -6.88 -12.91 -7.66
N VAL A 32 -6.29 -11.80 -8.13
CA VAL A 32 -5.60 -10.85 -7.25
C VAL A 32 -6.59 -10.18 -6.28
N LYS A 33 -7.80 -9.85 -6.76
CA LYS A 33 -8.88 -9.31 -5.93
C LYS A 33 -9.27 -10.27 -4.83
N ASN A 34 -9.51 -11.54 -5.16
CA ASN A 34 -9.89 -12.55 -4.18
C ASN A 34 -8.79 -12.77 -3.14
N SER A 35 -7.52 -12.77 -3.55
CA SER A 35 -6.38 -12.85 -2.62
C SER A 35 -6.29 -11.62 -1.71
N ALA A 36 -6.51 -10.41 -2.24
CA ALA A 36 -6.53 -9.19 -1.44
C ALA A 36 -7.67 -9.17 -0.42
N GLN A 37 -8.87 -9.63 -0.81
CA GLN A 37 -10.02 -9.79 0.09
C GLN A 37 -9.76 -10.84 1.18
N ALA A 38 -9.06 -11.93 0.85
CA ALA A 38 -8.68 -12.93 1.85
C ALA A 38 -7.75 -12.36 2.92
N VAL A 39 -6.80 -11.49 2.53
CA VAL A 39 -5.96 -10.75 3.50
C VAL A 39 -6.82 -9.87 4.39
N GLU A 40 -7.72 -9.06 3.83
CA GLU A 40 -8.61 -8.16 4.58
C GLU A 40 -9.47 -8.93 5.60
N ILE A 41 -10.13 -10.01 5.17
CA ILE A 41 -10.96 -10.84 6.05
C ILE A 41 -10.14 -11.45 7.19
N SER A 42 -8.88 -11.80 6.92
CA SER A 42 -8.01 -12.41 7.92
C SER A 42 -7.65 -11.46 9.07
N ILE A 43 -7.59 -10.13 8.80
CA ILE A 43 -7.40 -9.10 9.83
C ILE A 43 -8.57 -9.13 10.82
N ALA A 44 -9.80 -9.10 10.29
CA ALA A 44 -11.02 -9.15 11.12
C ALA A 44 -11.17 -10.48 11.87
N ALA A 45 -10.74 -11.58 11.25
CA ALA A 45 -10.78 -12.91 11.86
C ALA A 45 -9.69 -13.14 12.92
N GLY A 46 -8.72 -12.23 13.07
CA GLY A 46 -7.66 -12.34 14.06
C GLY A 46 -6.77 -13.57 13.84
N VAL A 47 -6.42 -13.87 12.58
CA VAL A 47 -5.58 -15.03 12.25
C VAL A 47 -4.19 -14.94 12.89
N SER A 48 -3.44 -16.04 12.89
CA SER A 48 -2.06 -16.04 13.37
C SER A 48 -1.12 -15.22 12.47
N TYR A 49 0.01 -14.75 13.02
CA TYR A 49 1.06 -14.08 12.26
C TYR A 49 1.55 -14.93 11.07
N GLN A 50 1.72 -16.24 11.27
CA GLN A 50 2.15 -17.15 10.20
C GLN A 50 1.11 -17.21 9.07
N THR A 51 -0.16 -17.46 9.42
CA THR A 51 -1.26 -17.53 8.44
C THR A 51 -1.42 -16.23 7.67
N PHE A 52 -1.28 -15.08 8.35
CA PHE A 52 -1.30 -13.78 7.68
C PHE A 52 -0.17 -13.66 6.65
N GLY A 53 1.05 -14.06 7.01
CA GLY A 53 2.20 -14.07 6.11
C GLY A 53 1.99 -14.95 4.86
N GLU A 54 1.38 -16.13 5.01
CA GLU A 54 1.03 -17.01 3.90
C GLU A 54 0.04 -16.35 2.92
N LEU A 55 -0.94 -15.62 3.44
CA LEU A 55 -1.89 -14.86 2.62
C LEU A 55 -1.20 -13.71 1.86
N LEU A 56 -0.24 -13.01 2.48
CA LEU A 56 0.55 -11.97 1.81
C LEU A 56 1.43 -12.54 0.70
N GLN A 57 2.04 -13.70 0.92
CA GLN A 57 2.80 -14.40 -0.13
C GLN A 57 1.92 -14.76 -1.31
N LYS A 58 0.70 -15.26 -1.05
CA LYS A 58 -0.28 -15.55 -2.09
C LYS A 58 -0.68 -14.29 -2.87
N LEU A 59 -1.00 -13.20 -2.17
CA LEU A 59 -1.33 -11.93 -2.82
C LEU A 59 -0.18 -11.43 -3.70
N SER A 60 1.05 -11.49 -3.20
CA SER A 60 2.26 -11.12 -3.95
C SER A 60 2.43 -11.96 -5.23
N ALA A 61 2.22 -13.28 -5.13
CA ALA A 61 2.28 -14.16 -6.29
C ALA A 61 1.21 -13.82 -7.35
N GLU A 62 -0.02 -13.52 -6.94
CA GLU A 62 -1.08 -13.13 -7.88
C GLU A 62 -0.80 -11.77 -8.54
N ILE A 63 -0.21 -10.81 -7.82
CA ILE A 63 0.23 -9.52 -8.39
C ILE A 63 1.33 -9.75 -9.43
N ALA A 64 2.31 -10.61 -9.13
CA ALA A 64 3.37 -10.95 -10.06
C ALA A 64 2.84 -11.63 -11.33
N ASN A 65 1.89 -12.57 -11.19
CA ASN A 65 1.24 -13.22 -12.32
C ASN A 65 0.44 -12.22 -13.18
N LEU A 66 -0.29 -11.31 -12.54
CA LEU A 66 -1.08 -10.30 -13.22
C LEU A 66 -0.19 -9.35 -14.04
N LYS A 67 0.98 -8.97 -13.52
CA LYS A 67 1.94 -8.08 -14.18
C LYS A 67 2.32 -8.52 -15.60
N GLU A 68 2.40 -9.82 -15.84
CA GLU A 68 2.74 -10.39 -17.16
C GLU A 68 1.60 -10.26 -18.18
N THR A 69 0.38 -9.89 -17.74
CA THR A 69 -0.85 -9.94 -18.56
C THR A 69 -1.52 -8.58 -18.78
N VAL A 70 -1.15 -7.56 -17.99
CA VAL A 70 -1.67 -6.19 -18.14
C VAL A 70 -1.09 -5.51 -19.38
N LYS A 71 -1.93 -4.80 -20.14
CA LYS A 71 -1.53 -4.19 -21.42
C LYS A 71 -1.87 -2.71 -21.49
N SER A 72 -3.08 -2.33 -21.07
CA SER A 72 -3.50 -0.93 -21.12
C SER A 72 -2.92 -0.10 -19.97
N GLU A 73 -2.93 1.22 -20.12
CA GLU A 73 -2.47 2.10 -19.04
C GLU A 73 -3.41 2.05 -17.83
N GLU A 74 -4.71 1.91 -18.04
CA GLU A 74 -5.70 1.73 -16.97
C GLU A 74 -5.45 0.44 -16.18
N GLU A 75 -5.13 -0.68 -16.86
CA GLU A 75 -4.77 -1.93 -16.21
C GLU A 75 -3.46 -1.84 -15.43
N LYS A 76 -2.47 -1.10 -15.96
CA LYS A 76 -1.20 -0.86 -15.27
C LYS A 76 -1.39 0.00 -14.03
N GLU A 77 -2.26 1.00 -14.09
CA GLU A 77 -2.62 1.81 -12.93
C GLU A 77 -3.31 0.97 -11.85
N LEU A 78 -4.28 0.13 -12.23
CA LEU A 78 -4.93 -0.78 -11.30
C LEU A 78 -3.94 -1.79 -10.69
N LEU A 79 -2.98 -2.30 -11.46
CA LEU A 79 -1.90 -3.15 -10.94
C LEU A 79 -1.01 -2.41 -9.93
N ARG A 80 -0.71 -1.12 -10.15
CA ARG A 80 0.01 -0.29 -9.17
C ARG A 80 -0.80 -0.15 -7.89
N ASP A 81 -2.11 0.11 -8.00
CA ASP A 81 -3.00 0.21 -6.84
C ASP A 81 -2.99 -1.10 -5.99
N PHE A 82 -2.97 -2.28 -6.62
CA PHE A 82 -2.81 -3.56 -5.92
C PHE A 82 -1.43 -3.72 -5.28
N SER A 83 -0.38 -3.25 -5.95
CA SER A 83 1.00 -3.30 -5.43
C SER A 83 1.17 -2.39 -4.21
N ASP A 84 0.56 -1.21 -4.24
CA ASP A 84 0.52 -0.28 -3.11
C ASP A 84 -0.26 -0.88 -1.94
N LEU A 85 -1.40 -1.54 -2.21
CA LEU A 85 -2.16 -2.27 -1.19
C LEU A 85 -1.31 -3.37 -0.52
N LEU A 86 -0.61 -4.20 -1.31
CA LEU A 86 0.31 -5.21 -0.76
C LEU A 86 1.39 -4.56 0.11
N THR A 87 1.94 -3.43 -0.33
CA THR A 87 2.97 -2.70 0.43
C THR A 87 2.42 -2.23 1.78
N MET A 88 1.20 -1.71 1.83
CA MET A 88 0.55 -1.34 3.11
C MET A 88 0.42 -2.54 4.03
N TYR A 89 -0.03 -3.69 3.53
CA TYR A 89 -0.10 -4.90 4.36
C TYR A 89 1.27 -5.38 4.84
N LEU A 90 2.31 -5.31 4.00
CA LEU A 90 3.68 -5.66 4.38
C LEU A 90 4.23 -4.71 5.45
N ASP A 91 3.93 -3.41 5.37
CA ASP A 91 4.31 -2.43 6.40
C ASP A 91 3.68 -2.82 7.76
N GLY A 92 2.37 -3.09 7.76
CA GLY A 92 1.66 -3.52 8.97
C GLY A 92 2.17 -4.85 9.52
N PHE A 93 2.51 -5.79 8.63
CA PHE A 93 3.09 -7.07 8.97
C PHE A 93 4.48 -6.92 9.62
N LEU A 94 5.32 -6.02 9.11
CA LEU A 94 6.62 -5.72 9.70
C LEU A 94 6.49 -5.10 11.10
N LEU A 95 5.54 -4.18 11.29
CA LEU A 95 5.24 -3.65 12.62
C LEU A 95 4.77 -4.74 13.59
N TRP A 96 3.92 -5.67 13.12
CA TRP A 96 3.48 -6.81 13.92
C TRP A 96 4.63 -7.76 14.28
N LYS A 97 5.55 -8.01 13.33
CA LYS A 97 6.78 -8.76 13.57
C LYS A 97 7.57 -8.16 14.72
N TYR A 98 7.87 -6.86 14.66
CA TYR A 98 8.61 -6.16 15.71
C TYR A 98 7.85 -6.16 17.04
N LYS A 99 6.52 -6.03 17.02
CA LYS A 99 5.69 -6.19 18.23
C LYS A 99 5.93 -7.54 18.91
N ILE A 100 5.94 -8.64 18.15
CA ILE A 100 6.13 -10.00 18.70
C ILE A 100 7.59 -10.22 19.13
N GLU A 101 8.54 -9.90 18.27
CA GLU A 101 9.98 -10.15 18.52
C GLU A 101 10.47 -9.41 19.75
N PHE A 102 10.03 -8.15 19.93
CA PHE A 102 10.46 -7.34 21.06
C PHE A 102 9.61 -7.50 22.32
N ALA A 103 8.48 -8.22 22.28
CA ALA A 103 7.58 -8.40 23.42
C ALA A 103 8.24 -9.08 24.63
N SER A 104 9.23 -9.95 24.40
CA SER A 104 9.95 -10.65 25.46
C SER A 104 10.97 -9.75 26.17
N TYR A 105 11.36 -8.64 25.55
CA TYR A 105 12.34 -7.73 26.09
C TYR A 105 11.67 -6.65 26.93
N ARG A 106 11.94 -6.67 28.23
CA ARG A 106 11.37 -5.72 29.22
C ARG A 106 11.75 -4.25 28.99
N PHE A 107 12.68 -3.96 28.07
CA PHE A 107 13.08 -2.58 27.79
C PHE A 107 12.05 -1.84 26.92
N VAL A 108 11.25 -2.54 26.12
CA VAL A 108 10.17 -1.92 25.35
C VAL A 108 8.92 -1.82 26.24
N PRO A 109 8.39 -0.62 26.50
CA PRO A 109 7.17 -0.50 27.30
C PRO A 109 6.00 -1.26 26.65
N LYS A 110 5.04 -1.68 27.48
CA LYS A 110 3.83 -2.32 26.97
C LYS A 110 3.13 -1.40 25.95
N LYS A 111 2.50 -1.99 24.94
CA LYS A 111 1.77 -1.29 23.86
C LYS A 111 2.64 -0.39 22.98
N ARG A 112 3.95 -0.63 22.95
CA ARG A 112 4.90 0.10 22.12
C ARG A 112 5.61 -0.86 21.18
N ILE A 113 6.03 -0.36 20.02
CA ILE A 113 6.85 -1.07 19.04
C ILE A 113 8.18 -0.35 18.94
N TYR A 114 9.28 -1.09 19.10
CA TYR A 114 10.64 -0.57 18.92
C TYR A 114 10.86 -0.06 17.48
N VAL A 115 11.45 1.12 17.33
CA VAL A 115 11.79 1.70 16.03
C VAL A 115 13.24 1.38 15.71
N GLY A 116 13.43 0.29 14.96
CA GLY A 116 14.72 -0.09 14.36
C GLY A 116 14.87 0.46 12.93
N GLN A 117 15.99 0.09 12.28
CA GLN A 117 16.31 0.53 10.92
C GLN A 117 15.22 0.16 9.90
N ASP A 118 14.58 -1.01 10.04
CA ASP A 118 13.53 -1.44 9.10
C ASP A 118 12.17 -0.76 9.36
N VAL A 119 11.96 -0.27 10.59
CA VAL A 119 10.71 0.39 11.00
C VAL A 119 10.74 1.89 10.71
N GLU A 120 11.92 2.52 10.74
CA GLU A 120 12.07 3.96 10.49
C GLU A 120 11.40 4.44 9.20
N PRO A 121 11.53 3.75 8.04
CA PRO A 121 10.85 4.17 6.82
C PRO A 121 9.32 4.18 6.95
N ILE A 122 8.75 3.24 7.71
CA ILE A 122 7.30 3.17 7.98
C ILE A 122 6.89 4.35 8.86
N VAL A 123 7.67 4.68 9.90
CA VAL A 123 7.41 5.84 10.76
C VAL A 123 7.34 7.11 9.94
N VAL A 124 8.27 7.32 9.01
CA VAL A 124 8.29 8.48 8.12
C VAL A 124 7.11 8.46 7.16
N LYS A 125 6.85 7.32 6.50
CA LYS A 125 5.78 7.14 5.51
C LYS A 125 4.40 7.48 6.07
N TYR A 126 4.07 6.97 7.26
CA TYR A 126 2.78 7.20 7.90
C TYR A 126 2.78 8.33 8.93
N ARG A 127 3.92 9.02 9.10
CA ARG A 127 4.11 10.14 10.03
C ARG A 127 3.73 9.78 11.47
N PHE A 128 4.10 8.59 11.93
CA PHE A 128 3.79 8.16 13.29
C PHE A 128 4.56 8.98 14.33
N SER A 129 3.85 9.37 15.39
CA SER A 129 4.49 9.98 16.55
C SER A 129 5.42 8.98 17.22
N THR A 130 6.64 9.43 17.52
CA THR A 130 7.63 8.63 18.24
C THR A 130 7.81 9.14 19.67
N GLU A 131 8.25 8.24 20.56
CA GLU A 131 8.74 8.65 21.88
C GLU A 131 10.17 8.14 22.02
N SER A 132 11.01 8.95 22.64
CA SER A 132 12.41 8.63 22.94
C SER A 132 12.53 8.02 24.33
N HIS A 133 13.38 7.00 24.43
CA HIS A 133 13.63 6.21 25.62
C HIS A 133 15.12 6.08 25.84
N ILE A 134 15.53 5.90 27.09
CA ILE A 134 16.94 5.66 27.45
C ILE A 134 17.07 4.23 27.95
N PHE A 135 17.93 3.44 27.32
CA PHE A 135 18.29 2.12 27.83
C PHE A 135 19.33 2.26 28.95
N GLY A 136 18.89 2.13 30.20
CA GLY A 136 19.70 2.39 31.40
C GLY A 136 21.12 1.77 31.39
N PRO A 137 21.29 0.49 30.98
CA PRO A 137 22.62 -0.14 30.98
C PRO A 137 23.64 0.51 30.03
N THR A 138 23.22 1.02 28.87
CA THR A 138 24.15 1.58 27.86
C THR A 138 24.01 3.08 27.66
N GLN A 139 23.04 3.71 28.32
CA GLN A 139 22.63 5.11 28.09
C GLN A 139 22.25 5.41 26.64
N GLN A 140 22.02 4.38 25.82
CA GLN A 140 21.63 4.57 24.43
C GLN A 140 20.20 5.07 24.35
N ILE A 141 20.00 6.08 23.51
CA ILE A 141 18.69 6.61 23.17
C ILE A 141 18.12 5.76 22.04
N TRP A 142 16.86 5.36 22.20
CA TRP A 142 16.11 4.66 21.16
C TRP A 142 14.68 5.18 21.11
N ARG A 143 13.97 4.87 20.02
CA ARG A 143 12.59 5.35 19.79
C ARG A 143 11.61 4.20 19.72
N SER A 144 10.36 4.48 20.04
CA SER A 144 9.25 3.58 19.72
C SER A 144 8.09 4.32 19.03
N ILE A 145 7.09 3.57 18.60
CA ILE A 145 5.75 4.03 18.20
C ILE A 145 4.67 3.29 19.00
N SER A 146 3.41 3.77 18.94
CA SER A 146 2.26 3.05 19.52
C SER A 146 2.00 1.74 18.78
N GLU A 147 1.53 0.70 19.47
CA GLU A 147 1.06 -0.52 18.81
C GLU A 147 -0.16 -0.28 17.91
N ASP A 148 -0.95 0.76 18.19
CA ASP A 148 -2.11 1.17 17.40
C ASP A 148 -1.73 1.62 15.98
N SER A 149 -0.45 1.92 15.74
CA SER A 149 0.07 2.20 14.39
C SER A 149 -0.22 1.07 13.40
N ILE A 150 -0.30 -0.18 13.86
CA ILE A 150 -0.70 -1.32 13.00
C ILE A 150 -2.13 -1.13 12.48
N GLN A 151 -3.06 -0.74 13.35
CA GLN A 151 -4.47 -0.51 12.98
C GLN A 151 -4.63 0.66 12.01
N ILE A 152 -3.81 1.70 12.16
CA ILE A 152 -3.80 2.83 11.21
C ILE A 152 -3.40 2.35 9.81
N ILE A 153 -2.37 1.51 9.70
CA ILE A 153 -1.97 0.93 8.41
C ILE A 153 -3.09 0.07 7.82
N TRP A 154 -3.72 -0.79 8.63
CA TRP A 154 -4.83 -1.62 8.17
C TRP A 154 -6.04 -0.80 7.72
N SER A 155 -6.36 0.30 8.41
CA SER A 155 -7.42 1.23 7.98
C SER A 155 -7.11 1.89 6.62
N ASN A 156 -5.83 2.20 6.36
CA ASN A 156 -5.41 2.74 5.07
C ASN A 156 -5.50 1.67 3.97
N ALA A 157 -5.09 0.43 4.27
CA ALA A 157 -5.21 -0.70 3.35
C ALA A 157 -6.67 -1.01 3.00
N HIS A 158 -7.58 -1.00 3.98
CA HIS A 158 -9.02 -1.13 3.77
C HIS A 158 -9.55 -0.06 2.80
N SER A 159 -9.18 1.20 3.03
CA SER A 159 -9.60 2.32 2.16
C SER A 159 -9.08 2.15 0.73
N GLN A 160 -7.85 1.69 0.56
CA GLN A 160 -7.26 1.40 -0.76
C GLN A 160 -7.97 0.22 -1.44
N LEU A 161 -8.33 -0.83 -0.70
CA LEU A 161 -9.08 -1.97 -1.25
C LEU A 161 -10.49 -1.55 -1.70
N GLU A 162 -11.16 -0.67 -0.98
CA GLU A 162 -12.47 -0.14 -1.39
C GLU A 162 -12.38 0.74 -2.65
N LYS A 163 -11.32 1.54 -2.80
CA LYS A 163 -11.02 2.26 -4.04
C LYS A 163 -10.87 1.28 -5.21
N ILE A 164 -10.05 0.24 -5.05
CA ILE A 164 -9.85 -0.82 -6.06
C ILE A 164 -11.18 -1.52 -6.41
N ASN A 165 -11.97 -1.89 -5.40
CA ASN A 165 -13.27 -2.54 -5.59
C ASN A 165 -14.24 -1.66 -6.38
N THR A 166 -14.18 -0.34 -6.19
CA THR A 166 -15.01 0.63 -6.92
C THR A 166 -14.60 0.71 -8.38
N LEU A 167 -13.30 0.77 -8.67
CA LEU A 167 -12.77 0.76 -10.05
C LEU A 167 -13.13 -0.52 -10.81
N LEU A 168 -13.22 -1.66 -10.12
CA LEU A 168 -13.62 -2.94 -10.71
C LEU A 168 -15.13 -3.13 -10.85
N LYS A 169 -15.96 -2.22 -10.32
CA LYS A 169 -17.43 -2.24 -10.47
C LYS A 169 -17.89 -1.34 -11.63
N GLY A 170 -17.21 -0.21 -11.83
CA GLY A 170 -17.46 0.78 -12.89
C GLY A 170 -17.17 0.22 -14.26
#